data_AF-A0AAV8WZH0-F1
#
_entry.id   AF-A0AAV8WZH0-F1
#
_cell.length_a   1.000
_cell.length_b   1.000
_cell.length_c   1.000
_cell.angle_alpha   90.00
_cell.angle_beta   90.00
_cell.angle_gamma   90.00
#
_symmetry.space_group_name_H-M   'P 1'
#
loop_
_entity.id
_entity.type
_entity.pdbx_description
1 polymer ?
#
loop_
_entity_poly.entity_id
_entity_poly.type
_entity_poly.pdbx_seq_one_letter_code
_entity_poly.pdbx_strand_id
1 'polypeptide(L)'
;MTAVFVPISRKHKEELKSHTLVHKDVSEVATYDCSFCTYKTKWKSNLSKHVLIHKDASKVMTYQCALCPYKAKRKGDLRIHSLIHEDVYEVVIGVEDSTRGPQ
;
A
#
# COMPACT_ATOMS: atom_id res chain seq x y z
N MET A 1 0.91 -18.91 -38.89
CA MET A 1 0.86 -18.06 -37.68
C MET A 1 0.72 -18.99 -36.48
N THR A 2 1.83 -19.34 -35.83
CA THR A 2 1.81 -20.23 -34.66
C THR A 2 1.29 -19.44 -33.46
N ALA A 3 0.11 -19.80 -32.98
CA ALA A 3 -0.41 -19.27 -31.73
C ALA A 3 0.47 -19.81 -30.59
N VAL A 4 1.28 -18.94 -29.98
CA VAL A 4 2.03 -19.27 -28.77
C VAL A 4 1.04 -19.25 -27.61
N PHE A 5 0.55 -20.42 -27.21
CA PHE A 5 -0.28 -20.56 -26.03
C PHE A 5 0.61 -20.40 -24.79
N VAL A 6 0.68 -19.20 -24.24
CA VAL A 6 1.35 -18.96 -22.94
C VAL A 6 0.43 -19.55 -21.86
N PRO A 7 0.83 -20.62 -21.15
CA PRO A 7 -0.01 -21.17 -20.10
C PRO A 7 -0.18 -20.12 -19.00
N ILE A 8 -1.44 -19.72 -18.75
CA ILE A 8 -1.77 -18.83 -17.64
C ILE A 8 -1.42 -19.57 -16.34
N SER A 9 -0.25 -19.26 -15.78
CA SER A 9 0.21 -19.77 -14.49
C SER A 9 -0.89 -19.61 -13.44
N ARG A 10 -1.19 -20.68 -12.69
CA ARG A 10 -2.24 -20.76 -11.66
C ARG A 10 -2.23 -19.58 -10.67
N LYS A 11 -1.06 -18.94 -10.47
CA LYS A 11 -0.90 -17.72 -9.66
C LYS A 11 -1.68 -16.52 -10.21
N HIS A 12 -1.63 -16.26 -11.52
CA HIS A 12 -2.31 -15.11 -12.13
C HIS A 12 -3.83 -15.19 -12.00
N LYS A 13 -4.40 -16.42 -11.98
CA LYS A 13 -5.85 -16.63 -11.84
C LYS A 13 -6.35 -16.27 -10.43
N GLU A 14 -5.59 -16.61 -9.38
CA GLU A 14 -5.97 -16.29 -8.00
C GLU A 14 -5.74 -14.79 -7.69
N GLU A 15 -4.69 -14.19 -8.25
CA GLU A 15 -4.44 -12.75 -8.16
C GLU A 15 -5.55 -11.95 -8.84
N LEU A 16 -6.02 -12.39 -10.01
CA LEU A 16 -7.14 -11.76 -10.71
C LEU A 16 -8.44 -11.84 -9.91
N LYS A 17 -8.75 -12.98 -9.28
CA LYS A 17 -9.90 -13.11 -8.38
C LYS A 17 -9.84 -12.10 -7.24
N SER A 18 -8.68 -11.97 -6.58
CA SER A 18 -8.49 -10.97 -5.51
C SER A 18 -8.62 -9.54 -6.03
N HIS A 19 -8.06 -9.25 -7.21
CA HIS A 19 -8.17 -7.94 -7.86
C HIS A 19 -9.63 -7.55 -8.14
N THR A 20 -10.49 -8.50 -8.55
CA THR A 20 -11.91 -8.18 -8.79
C THR A 20 -12.63 -7.62 -7.56
N LEU A 21 -12.13 -7.88 -6.35
CA LEU A 21 -12.71 -7.33 -5.11
C LEU A 21 -12.53 -5.82 -4.98
N VAL A 22 -11.55 -5.23 -5.68
CA VAL A 22 -11.31 -3.78 -5.72
C VAL A 22 -12.46 -3.04 -6.38
N HIS A 23 -13.07 -3.63 -7.42
CA HIS A 23 -14.13 -3.01 -8.22
C HIS A 23 -15.54 -3.14 -7.63
N LYS A 24 -15.71 -4.01 -6.64
CA LYS A 24 -17.00 -4.20 -5.97
C LYS A 24 -17.19 -3.16 -4.88
N ASP A 25 -18.40 -2.97 -4.38
CA ASP A 25 -18.60 -2.21 -3.14
C ASP A 25 -18.22 -3.05 -1.90
N VAL A 26 -18.05 -2.43 -0.73
CA VAL A 26 -17.83 -3.12 0.55
C VAL A 26 -19.09 -3.84 1.03
N SER A 27 -20.29 -3.34 0.72
CA SER A 27 -21.56 -3.97 1.08
C SER A 27 -21.87 -5.26 0.30
N GLU A 28 -21.29 -5.43 -0.89
CA GLU A 28 -21.56 -6.54 -1.80
C GLU A 28 -20.59 -7.73 -1.63
N VAL A 29 -19.63 -7.61 -0.70
CA VAL A 29 -18.54 -8.58 -0.54
C VAL A 29 -18.43 -8.98 0.92
N ALA A 30 -18.12 -10.25 1.20
CA ALA A 30 -17.79 -10.69 2.54
C ALA A 30 -16.60 -9.87 3.09
N THR A 31 -16.81 -9.23 4.24
CA THR A 31 -15.81 -8.40 4.91
C THR A 31 -15.23 -9.07 6.13
N TYR A 32 -14.07 -8.58 6.54
CA TYR A 32 -13.48 -8.82 7.84
C TYR A 32 -13.71 -7.59 8.72
N ASP A 33 -14.40 -7.80 9.84
CA ASP A 33 -14.74 -6.75 10.79
C ASP A 33 -13.72 -6.67 11.92
N CYS A 34 -13.45 -5.44 12.38
CA CYS A 34 -12.66 -5.24 13.59
C CYS A 34 -13.51 -5.50 14.83
N SER A 35 -12.97 -6.23 15.80
CA SER A 35 -13.64 -6.50 17.08
C SER A 35 -13.64 -5.30 18.04
N PHE A 36 -12.85 -4.26 17.75
CA PHE A 36 -12.64 -3.12 18.65
C PHE A 36 -13.32 -1.82 18.16
N CYS A 37 -13.73 -1.75 16.89
CA CYS A 37 -14.39 -0.56 16.33
C CYS A 37 -15.20 -0.92 15.07
N THR A 38 -15.85 0.07 14.46
CA THR A 38 -16.71 -0.10 13.27
C THR A 38 -15.93 -0.32 11.95
N TYR A 39 -14.61 -0.46 11.99
CA TYR A 39 -13.79 -0.65 10.80
C TYR A 39 -14.05 -2.02 10.15
N LYS A 40 -14.21 -2.02 8.81
CA LYS A 40 -14.42 -3.21 7.99
C LYS A 40 -13.50 -3.17 6.77
N THR A 41 -13.04 -4.33 6.30
CA THR A 41 -12.22 -4.42 5.08
C THR A 41 -12.42 -5.73 4.35
N LYS A 42 -12.24 -5.73 3.03
CA LYS A 42 -12.31 -6.94 2.19
C LYS A 42 -11.07 -7.82 2.30
N TRP A 43 -9.97 -7.30 2.85
CA TRP A 43 -8.69 -8.01 2.90
C TRP A 43 -8.26 -8.29 4.33
N LYS A 44 -8.07 -9.58 4.65
CA LYS A 44 -7.60 -10.04 5.95
C LYS A 44 -6.28 -9.37 6.37
N SER A 45 -5.35 -9.17 5.43
CA SER A 45 -4.07 -8.52 5.67
C SER A 45 -4.23 -7.06 6.12
N ASN A 46 -5.24 -6.35 5.63
CA ASN A 46 -5.55 -5.00 6.08
C ASN A 46 -6.13 -5.00 7.49
N LEU A 47 -7.00 -5.94 7.83
CA LEU A 47 -7.52 -6.07 9.20
C LEU A 47 -6.39 -6.36 10.18
N SER A 48 -5.47 -7.28 9.84
CA SER A 48 -4.31 -7.59 10.69
C SER A 48 -3.40 -6.37 10.94
N LYS A 49 -3.23 -5.49 9.95
CA LYS A 49 -2.51 -4.22 10.14
C LYS A 49 -3.32 -3.22 10.95
N HIS A 50 -4.63 -3.15 10.71
CA HIS A 50 -5.54 -2.25 11.40
C HIS A 50 -5.56 -2.53 12.91
N VAL A 51 -5.67 -3.79 13.34
CA VAL A 51 -5.76 -4.11 14.78
C VAL A 51 -4.53 -3.68 15.60
N LEU A 52 -3.41 -3.37 14.95
CA LEU A 52 -2.23 -2.81 15.61
C LEU A 52 -2.47 -1.38 16.15
N ILE A 53 -3.48 -0.65 15.65
CA ILE A 53 -3.81 0.68 16.17
C ILE A 53 -4.49 0.62 17.54
N HIS A 54 -5.20 -0.48 17.82
CA HIS A 54 -5.90 -0.71 19.09
C HIS A 54 -4.97 -1.23 20.19
N LYS A 55 -3.75 -1.63 19.83
CA LYS A 55 -2.72 -2.04 20.78
C LYS A 55 -1.98 -0.81 21.31
N ASP A 56 -1.64 -0.84 22.59
CA ASP A 56 -0.78 0.17 23.21
C ASP A 56 0.50 0.35 22.39
N ALA A 57 0.83 1.59 22.03
CA ALA A 57 2.02 1.89 21.21
C ALA A 57 3.31 1.36 21.86
N SER A 58 3.37 1.28 23.19
CA SER A 58 4.48 0.71 23.95
C SER A 58 4.58 -0.82 23.88
N LYS A 59 3.48 -1.51 23.58
CA LYS A 59 3.42 -2.98 23.44
C LYS A 59 3.49 -3.44 21.98
N VAL A 60 3.40 -2.50 21.02
CA VAL A 60 3.58 -2.80 19.60
C VAL A 60 5.07 -2.81 19.31
N MET A 61 5.56 -3.93 18.77
CA MET A 61 6.90 -3.98 18.19
C MET A 61 7.01 -2.90 17.12
N THR A 62 7.87 -1.91 17.37
CA THR A 62 8.11 -0.80 16.44
C THR A 62 9.39 -1.07 15.64
N TYR A 63 9.40 -0.56 14.42
CA TYR A 63 10.60 -0.52 13.59
C TYR A 63 11.32 0.79 13.87
N GLN A 64 12.52 0.71 14.41
CA GLN A 64 13.36 1.87 14.74
C GLN A 64 14.23 2.25 13.54
N CYS A 65 14.30 3.54 13.21
CA CYS A 65 15.29 4.04 12.27
C CYS A 65 16.70 3.93 12.86
N ALA A 66 17.65 3.44 12.07
CA ALA A 66 19.04 3.31 12.49
C ALA A 66 19.77 4.66 12.59
N LEU A 67 19.27 5.69 11.90
CA LEU A 67 19.93 6.99 11.74
C LEU A 67 19.33 8.08 12.64
N CYS A 68 18.12 7.88 13.19
CA CYS A 68 17.48 8.86 14.07
C CYS A 68 16.49 8.18 15.05
N PRO A 69 15.95 8.92 16.04
CA PRO A 69 15.01 8.37 17.02
C PRO A 69 13.62 7.98 16.48
N TYR A 70 13.35 8.15 15.18
CA TYR A 70 12.04 7.85 14.59
C TYR A 70 11.65 6.36 14.70
N LYS A 71 10.40 6.12 15.10
CA LYS A 71 9.80 4.78 15.23
C LYS A 71 8.56 4.67 14.37
N ALA A 72 8.48 3.58 13.60
CA ALA A 72 7.31 3.25 12.80
C ALA A 72 6.59 2.01 13.33
N LYS A 73 5.25 2.00 13.24
CA LYS A 73 4.44 0.80 13.56
C LYS A 73 4.50 -0.27 12.45
N ARG A 74 4.91 0.11 11.23
CA ARG A 74 4.96 -0.79 10.06
C ARG A 74 6.31 -0.65 9.34
N LYS A 75 6.81 -1.75 8.79
CA LYS A 75 8.06 -1.78 8.02
C LYS A 75 8.03 -0.86 6.79
N GLY A 76 6.87 -0.77 6.12
CA GLY A 76 6.70 0.10 4.94
C GLY A 76 6.85 1.59 5.30
N ASP A 77 6.32 2.01 6.44
CA ASP A 77 6.45 3.39 6.91
C ASP A 77 7.90 3.72 7.24
N LEU A 78 8.64 2.78 7.86
CA LEU A 78 10.07 2.96 8.09
C LEU A 78 10.84 3.07 6.76
N ARG A 79 10.51 2.25 5.76
CA ARG A 79 11.15 2.31 4.44
C ARG A 79 10.96 3.67 3.78
N ILE A 80 9.74 4.21 3.81
CA ILE A 80 9.45 5.56 3.27
C ILE A 80 10.21 6.61 4.07
N HIS A 81 10.21 6.51 5.39
CA HIS A 81 11.00 7.40 6.25
C HIS A 81 12.49 7.34 5.91
N SER A 82 13.07 6.17 5.64
CA SER A 82 14.50 6.04 5.31
C SER A 82 14.91 6.87 4.09
N LEU A 83 13.99 7.14 3.15
CA LEU A 83 14.28 7.96 1.96
C LEU A 83 14.68 9.40 2.32
N ILE A 84 14.26 9.92 3.48
CA ILE A 84 14.67 11.27 3.92
C ILE A 84 16.14 11.33 4.33
N HIS A 85 16.75 10.18 4.65
CA HIS A 85 18.17 10.07 4.98
C HIS A 85 19.02 9.73 3.76
N GLU A 86 18.40 9.47 2.61
CA GLU A 86 19.08 9.12 1.35
C GLU A 86 19.35 10.35 0.46
N ASP A 87 19.08 11.57 0.93
CA ASP A 87 19.34 12.86 0.25
C ASP A 87 19.10 12.80 -1.27
N VAL A 88 17.85 12.56 -1.67
CA VAL A 88 17.43 12.66 -3.08
C VAL A 88 16.59 13.91 -3.26
N TYR A 89 17.23 15.08 -3.18
CA TYR A 89 16.77 16.22 -3.95
C TYR A 89 17.18 15.94 -5.39
N GLU A 90 16.23 15.60 -6.24
CA GLU A 90 16.18 15.87 -7.70
C GLU A 90 14.88 15.23 -8.21
N VAL A 91 13.75 15.76 -7.74
CA VAL A 91 12.54 15.73 -8.56
C VAL A 91 12.70 16.91 -9.51
N VAL A 92 13.33 16.66 -10.66
CA VAL A 92 13.22 17.55 -11.81
C VAL A 92 11.76 17.49 -12.26
N ILE A 93 10.91 18.31 -11.63
CA ILE A 93 9.60 18.65 -12.20
C ILE A 93 9.93 19.56 -13.37
N GLY A 94 10.08 18.96 -14.55
CA GLY A 94 10.03 19.66 -15.82
C GLY A 94 8.66 20.30 -15.94
N VAL A 95 8.55 21.55 -15.47
CA VAL A 95 7.48 22.44 -15.88
C VAL A 95 7.76 22.79 -17.34
N GLU A 96 7.12 22.07 -18.24
CA GLU A 96 6.96 22.54 -19.61
C GLU A 96 5.97 23.71 -19.57
N ASP A 97 6.52 24.92 -19.48
CA ASP A 97 5.79 26.17 -19.72
C ASP A 97 5.29 26.15 -21.17
N SER A 98 3.99 25.91 -21.34
CA SER A 98 3.28 26.16 -22.60
C SER A 98 2.48 27.45 -22.46
N THR A 99 3.18 28.59 -22.33
CA THR A 99 2.59 29.87 -22.70
C THR A 99 2.45 29.94 -24.23
N ARG A 100 1.21 29.77 -24.68
CA ARG A 100 0.81 29.96 -26.08
C ARG A 100 0.84 31.46 -26.43
N GLY A 101 1.93 31.87 -27.08
CA GLY A 101 2.00 32.70 -28.31
C GLY A 101 1.74 34.22 -28.25
N PRO A 102 2.45 34.96 -29.12
CA PRO A 102 1.79 35.89 -30.03
C PRO A 102 2.17 35.60 -31.50
N GLN A 103 1.16 35.45 -32.35
CA GLN A 103 1.18 35.80 -33.78
C GLN A 103 -0.08 36.59 -34.08
#